data_AF-A0A7L4ZIK9-F1
#
_entry.id   AF-A0A7L4ZIK9-F1
#
_cell.length_a   1.000
_cell.length_b   1.000
_cell.length_c   1.000
_cell.angle_alpha   90.00
_cell.angle_beta   90.00
_cell.angle_gamma   90.00
#
_symmetry.space_group_name_H-M   'P 1'
#
loop_
_entity.id
_entity.type
_entity.pdbx_description
1 polymer ?
#
loop_
_entity_poly.entity_id
_entity_poly.type
_entity_poly.pdbx_seq_one_letter_code
_entity_poly.pdbx_strand_id
1 'polypeptide(L)'
;MITTDSDFVVLYFMYGIVLTLILFCLFFGNKKEYLIHLVIYLLYTIFMISIFTDKENFSSGGSLVVVFYGLVFPILHIIGYGITKFIKFIRKN
;
A
#
# COMPACT_ATOMS: atom_id res chain seq x y z
N MET A 1 -13.34 -11.16 -11.91
CA MET A 1 -12.76 -10.86 -13.23
C MET A 1 -11.61 -9.92 -12.99
N ILE A 2 -10.41 -10.21 -13.49
CA ILE A 2 -9.26 -9.30 -13.32
C ILE A 2 -9.45 -8.19 -14.35
N THR A 3 -9.64 -6.95 -13.90
CA THR A 3 -9.70 -5.78 -14.77
C THR A 3 -8.29 -5.54 -15.31
N THR A 4 -8.12 -5.55 -16.63
CA THR A 4 -6.81 -5.45 -17.31
C THR A 4 -6.60 -4.12 -18.02
N ASP A 5 -7.43 -3.11 -17.77
CA ASP A 5 -7.21 -1.77 -18.30
C ASP A 5 -5.87 -1.22 -17.79
N SER A 6 -5.27 -0.32 -18.56
CA SER A 6 -3.93 0.23 -18.29
C SER A 6 -3.77 0.71 -16.85
N ASP A 7 -4.80 1.36 -16.31
CA ASP A 7 -4.79 1.96 -14.99
C ASP A 7 -4.72 0.89 -13.89
N PHE A 8 -5.43 -0.23 -14.07
CA PHE A 8 -5.39 -1.36 -13.15
C PHE A 8 -4.08 -2.13 -13.25
N VAL A 9 -3.47 -2.21 -14.44
CA VAL A 9 -2.14 -2.82 -14.61
C VAL A 9 -1.08 -2.03 -13.83
N VAL A 10 -1.09 -0.69 -13.96
CA VAL A 10 -0.21 0.17 -13.16
C VAL A 10 -0.49 -0.01 -11.67
N LEU A 11 -1.77 -0.09 -11.28
CA LEU A 11 -2.17 -0.30 -9.89
C LEU A 11 -1.64 -1.63 -9.32
N TYR A 12 -1.75 -2.74 -10.05
CA TYR A 12 -1.19 -4.03 -9.62
C TYR A 12 0.33 -3.99 -9.51
N PHE A 13 1.02 -3.30 -10.43
CA PHE A 13 2.45 -3.12 -10.34
C PHE A 13 2.84 -2.32 -9.08
N MET A 14 2.09 -1.26 -8.76
CA MET A 14 2.27 -0.51 -7.52
C MET A 14 2.02 -1.39 -6.29
N TYR A 15 1.05 -2.31 -6.32
CA TYR A 15 0.83 -3.26 -5.22
C TYR A 15 2.06 -4.11 -4.95
N GLY A 16 2.72 -4.60 -6.01
CA GLY A 16 3.96 -5.37 -5.89
C GLY A 16 5.10 -4.56 -5.26
N ILE A 17 5.29 -3.31 -5.71
CA ILE A 17 6.29 -2.40 -5.14
C ILE A 17 6.01 -2.15 -3.67
N VAL A 18 4.77 -1.78 -3.35
CA VAL A 18 4.34 -1.45 -1.99
C VAL A 18 4.51 -2.66 -1.06
N LEU A 19 4.09 -3.86 -1.48
CA LEU A 19 4.28 -5.09 -0.72
C LEU A 19 5.77 -5.35 -0.41
N THR A 20 6.63 -5.18 -1.43
CA THR A 20 8.08 -5.37 -1.26
C THR A 20 8.65 -4.37 -0.26
N LEU A 21 8.18 -3.13 -0.28
CA LEU A 21 8.56 -2.10 0.69
C LEU A 21 8.06 -2.42 2.12
N ILE A 22 6.86 -2.99 2.29
CA ILE A 22 6.39 -3.49 3.61
C ILE A 22 7.36 -4.55 4.13
N LEU A 23 7.67 -5.56 3.32
CA LEU A 23 8.55 -6.65 3.71
C LEU A 23 9.93 -6.12 4.07
N PHE A 24 10.51 -5.27 3.22
CA PHE A 24 11.81 -4.64 3.49
C PHE A 24 11.82 -3.85 4.80
N CYS A 25 10.79 -3.04 5.04
CA CYS A 25 10.65 -2.28 6.29
C CYS A 25 10.53 -3.19 7.52
N LEU A 26 9.88 -4.35 7.40
CA LEU A 26 9.67 -5.27 8.51
C LEU A 26 10.97 -5.96 8.94
N PHE A 27 11.86 -6.27 7.98
CA PHE A 27 13.14 -6.93 8.25
C PHE A 27 14.30 -5.97 8.54
N PHE A 28 14.35 -4.82 7.86
CA PHE A 28 15.53 -3.93 7.86
C PHE A 28 15.22 -2.50 8.28
N GLY A 29 13.95 -2.17 8.55
CA GLY A 29 13.47 -0.79 8.67
C GLY A 29 14.13 0.04 9.77
N ASN A 30 14.72 1.15 9.35
CA ASN A 30 15.13 2.27 10.19
C ASN A 30 14.11 3.42 10.18
N LYS A 31 14.14 4.30 11.20
CA LYS A 31 13.20 5.45 11.31
C LYS A 31 13.18 6.34 10.06
N LYS A 32 14.33 6.53 9.39
CA LYS A 32 14.44 7.37 8.18
C LYS A 32 13.82 6.70 6.95
N GLU A 33 14.02 5.39 6.80
CA GLU A 33 13.43 4.62 5.71
C GLU A 33 11.91 4.62 5.81
N TYR A 34 11.37 4.51 7.03
CA TYR A 34 9.93 4.59 7.27
C TYR A 34 9.28 5.87 6.71
N LEU A 35 9.96 7.03 6.82
CA LEU A 35 9.49 8.29 6.24
C LEU A 35 9.46 8.26 4.70
N ILE A 36 10.48 7.67 4.08
CA ILE A 36 10.53 7.50 2.61
C ILE A 36 9.41 6.58 2.15
N HIS A 37 9.21 5.47 2.85
CA HIS A 37 8.09 4.55 2.59
C HIS A 37 6.75 5.29 2.69
N LEU A 38 6.53 6.08 3.74
CA LEU A 38 5.31 6.87 3.92
C LEU A 38 5.01 7.78 2.72
N VAL A 39 6.02 8.41 2.12
CA VAL A 39 5.85 9.23 0.91
C VAL A 39 5.39 8.37 -0.27
N ILE A 40 5.97 7.18 -0.45
CA ILE A 40 5.56 6.24 -1.50
C ILE A 40 4.12 5.76 -1.27
N TYR A 41 3.70 5.49 -0.03
CA TYR A 41 2.31 5.16 0.30
C TYR A 41 1.35 6.30 0.02
N LEU A 42 1.77 7.54 0.26
CA LEU A 42 0.98 8.73 -0.04
C LEU A 42 0.74 8.86 -1.54
N LEU A 43 1.80 8.73 -2.35
CA LEU A 43 1.70 8.75 -3.81
C LEU A 43 0.80 7.63 -4.32
N TYR A 44 0.96 6.42 -3.78
CA TYR A 44 0.11 5.27 -4.06
C TYR A 44 -1.37 5.53 -3.70
N THR A 45 -1.63 6.13 -2.54
CA THR A 45 -2.98 6.45 -2.09
C THR A 45 -3.63 7.51 -2.98
N ILE A 46 -2.86 8.53 -3.41
CA ILE A 46 -3.34 9.54 -4.36
C ILE A 46 -3.73 8.87 -5.68
N PHE A 47 -2.90 7.97 -6.20
CA PHE A 47 -3.20 7.23 -7.44
C PHE A 47 -4.43 6.31 -7.31
N MET A 48 -4.62 5.68 -6.16
CA MET A 48 -5.84 4.93 -5.87
C MET A 48 -7.08 5.82 -5.85
N ILE A 49 -6.99 7.01 -5.25
CA ILE A 49 -8.09 7.99 -5.21
C ILE A 49 -8.41 8.49 -6.61
N SER A 50 -7.40 8.70 -7.49
CA SER A 50 -7.66 9.11 -8.87
C SER A 50 -8.41 8.04 -9.65
N ILE A 51 -8.02 6.77 -9.53
CA ILE A 51 -8.76 5.64 -10.13
C ILE A 51 -10.18 5.57 -9.55
N PHE A 52 -10.33 5.80 -8.24
CA PHE A 52 -11.62 5.77 -7.54
C PHE A 52 -12.59 6.88 -7.97
N THR A 53 -12.07 8.03 -8.36
CA THR A 53 -12.90 9.19 -8.73
C THR A 53 -13.43 9.08 -10.15
N ASP A 54 -12.82 8.24 -10.99
CA ASP A 54 -13.27 8.00 -12.35
C ASP A 54 -14.47 7.05 -12.38
N LYS A 55 -15.60 7.56 -12.88
CA LYS A 55 -16.86 6.81 -12.96
C LYS A 55 -16.82 5.71 -14.03
N GLU A 56 -16.01 5.86 -15.08
CA GLU A 56 -15.90 4.85 -16.13
C GLU A 56 -15.29 3.57 -15.58
N ASN A 57 -14.32 3.71 -14.68
CA ASN A 57 -13.66 2.61 -14.01
C ASN A 57 -14.64 1.73 -13.21
N PHE A 58 -15.73 2.27 -12.64
CA PHE A 58 -16.71 1.51 -11.84
C PHE A 58 -17.97 1.08 -12.60
N SER A 59 -18.10 1.46 -13.87
CA SER A 59 -19.26 1.12 -14.70
C SER A 59 -19.51 -0.40 -14.82
N SER A 60 -18.46 -1.21 -14.71
CA SER A 60 -18.49 -2.67 -14.80
C SER A 60 -18.47 -3.40 -13.44
N GLY A 61 -18.46 -2.67 -12.32
CA GLY A 61 -18.55 -3.20 -10.94
C GLY A 61 -17.34 -3.99 -10.40
N GLY A 62 -16.48 -4.55 -11.27
CA GLY A 62 -15.35 -5.41 -10.86
C GLY A 62 -14.15 -4.67 -10.25
N SER A 63 -14.01 -3.39 -10.56
CA SER A 63 -12.92 -2.50 -10.15
C SER A 63 -12.95 -2.04 -8.69
N LEU A 64 -14.13 -2.04 -8.05
CA LEU A 64 -14.28 -1.63 -6.65
C LEU A 64 -13.49 -2.53 -5.71
N VAL A 65 -13.51 -3.83 -5.98
CA VAL A 65 -12.79 -4.84 -5.20
C VAL A 65 -11.28 -4.63 -5.28
N VAL A 66 -10.77 -4.25 -6.45
CA VAL A 66 -9.33 -4.00 -6.65
C VAL A 66 -8.89 -2.83 -5.79
N VAL A 67 -9.58 -1.69 -5.87
CA VAL A 67 -9.28 -0.51 -5.04
C VAL A 67 -9.43 -0.84 -3.55
N PHE A 68 -10.39 -1.68 -3.16
CA PHE A 68 -10.55 -2.09 -1.77
C PHE A 68 -9.35 -2.88 -1.24
N TYR A 69 -8.81 -3.82 -2.04
CA TYR A 69 -7.58 -4.53 -1.68
C TYR A 69 -6.38 -3.58 -1.54
N GLY A 70 -6.36 -2.50 -2.32
CA GLY A 70 -5.29 -1.52 -2.21
C GLY A 70 -5.24 -0.80 -0.86
N LEU A 71 -6.38 -0.60 -0.19
CA LEU A 71 -6.42 0.03 1.15
C LEU A 71 -5.79 -0.82 2.23
N VAL A 72 -5.65 -2.13 2.01
CA VAL A 72 -5.03 -3.06 2.96
C VAL A 72 -3.55 -2.72 3.17
N PHE A 73 -2.85 -2.27 2.12
CA PHE A 73 -1.41 -1.99 2.19
C PHE A 73 -1.03 -0.86 3.16
N PRO A 74 -1.64 0.34 3.14
CA PRO A 74 -1.32 1.38 4.12
C PRO A 74 -1.66 0.95 5.56
N ILE A 75 -2.72 0.16 5.77
CA ILE A 75 -3.05 -0.39 7.09
C ILE A 75 -1.94 -1.34 7.56
N LEU A 76 -1.52 -2.27 6.70
CA LEU A 76 -0.43 -3.20 7.00
C LEU A 76 0.89 -2.48 7.31
N HIS A 77 1.17 -1.37 6.61
CA HIS A 77 2.37 -0.58 6.86
C HIS A 77 2.37 0.03 8.27
N ILE A 78 1.24 0.63 8.70
CA ILE A 78 1.08 1.20 10.05
C ILE A 78 1.22 0.11 11.11
N ILE A 79 0.58 -1.04 10.90
CA ILE A 79 0.66 -2.20 11.81
C ILE A 79 2.11 -2.70 11.91
N GLY A 80 2.80 -2.88 10.78
CA GLY A 80 4.20 -3.32 10.74
C GLY A 80 5.14 -2.37 11.51
N TYR A 81 4.93 -1.07 11.39
CA TYR A 81 5.67 -0.08 12.18
C TYR A 81 5.36 -0.16 13.67
N GLY A 82 4.08 -0.32 14.04
CA GLY A 82 3.67 -0.53 15.42
C GLY A 82 4.35 -1.74 16.03
N ILE A 83 4.33 -2.88 15.34
CA ILE A 83 4.93 -4.14 15.77
C ILE A 83 6.45 -4.00 15.92
N THR A 84 7.15 -3.47 14.92
CA THR A 84 8.62 -3.32 14.98
C THR A 84 9.05 -2.40 16.13
N LYS A 85 8.30 -1.34 16.39
CA LYS A 85 8.55 -0.43 17.53
C LYS A 85 8.25 -1.10 18.87
N PHE A 86 7.18 -1.88 18.95
CA PHE A 86 6.80 -2.64 20.15
C PHE A 86 7.84 -3.72 20.49
N ILE A 87 8.30 -4.49 19.50
CA ILE A 87 9.36 -5.50 19.70
C ILE A 87 10.65 -4.83 20.17
N LYS A 88 11.05 -3.70 19.57
CA LYS A 88 12.24 -2.94 20.02
C LYS A 88 12.08 -2.39 21.43
N PHE A 89 10.86 -2.02 21.84
CA PHE A 89 10.57 -1.57 23.20
C PHE A 89 10.70 -2.71 24.21
N ILE A 90 10.08 -3.87 23.95
CA ILE A 90 10.18 -5.04 24.83
C ILE A 90 11.63 -5.49 24.96
N ARG A 91 12.39 -5.54 23.87
CA ARG A 91 13.78 -6.05 23.88
C ARG A 91 14.79 -5.11 24.55
N LYS A 92 14.40 -3.86 24.83
CA LYS A 92 15.22 -2.85 25.50
C LYS A 92 14.94 -2.78 27.02
N ASN A 93 13.78 -3.25 27.45
CA ASN A 93 13.47 -3.52 28.85
C ASN A 93 13.90 -4.93 29.24
#